data_AF-A0A7V8ALN4-F1
#
_entry.id   AF-A0A7V8ALN4-F1
#
_cell.length_a   1.000
_cell.length_b   1.000
_cell.length_c   1.000
_cell.angle_alpha   90.00
_cell.angle_beta   90.00
_cell.angle_gamma   90.00
#
_symmetry.space_group_name_H-M   'P 1'
#
loop_
_entity.id
_entity.type
_entity.pdbx_description
1 polymer ?
#
loop_
_entity_poly.entity_id
_entity_poly.type
_entity_poly.pdbx_seq_one_letter_code
_entity_poly.pdbx_strand_id
1 'polypeptide(L)' 'MAVRRVTIFGGSGFIGRHLVRRLAAEGCIVRVAVRDPEAAVFLKPLGEPGQIVIRRA' A
#
# COMPACT_ATOMS: atom_id res chain seq x y z
N MET A 1 -17.93 -12.02 0.60
CA MET A 1 -16.47 -12.25 0.66
C MET A 1 -15.84 -11.19 1.55
N ALA A 2 -15.03 -11.59 2.53
CA ALA A 2 -14.37 -10.62 3.42
C ALA A 2 -13.22 -9.93 2.67
N VAL A 3 -13.28 -8.60 2.57
CA VAL A 3 -12.20 -7.82 1.98
C VAL A 3 -10.97 -7.88 2.88
N ARG A 4 -9.88 -8.48 2.41
CA ARG A 4 -8.64 -8.64 3.17
C ARG A 4 -7.90 -7.30 3.23
N ARG A 5 -7.95 -6.64 4.39
CA ARG A 5 -7.23 -5.38 4.68
C ARG A 5 -5.88 -5.69 5.32
N VAL A 6 -4.80 -5.16 4.74
CA VAL A 6 -3.42 -5.35 5.22
C VAL A 6 -2.80 -3.99 5.50
N THR A 7 -2.14 -3.81 6.65
CA THR A 7 -1.39 -2.58 6.95
C THR A 7 0.11 -2.85 6.92
N ILE A 8 0.87 -2.03 6.20
CA ILE A 8 2.32 -2.14 6.05
C ILE A 8 2.96 -0.85 6.56
N PHE A 9 3.80 -0.97 7.58
CA PHE A 9 4.69 0.11 8.00
C PHE A 9 5.94 0.11 7.13
N GLY A 10 6.35 1.28 6.62
CA GLY A 10 7.52 1.39 5.74
C GLY A 10 7.32 0.84 4.33
N GLY A 11 6.06 0.77 3.86
CA GLY A 11 5.72 0.24 2.53
C GLY A 11 6.32 1.01 1.34
N SER A 12 6.85 2.21 1.53
CA SER A 12 7.56 2.99 0.50
C SER A 12 9.02 2.57 0.29
N GLY A 13 9.56 1.68 1.12
CA GLY A 13 10.95 1.21 1.03
C GLY A 13 11.24 0.30 -0.17
N PHE A 14 12.47 -0.22 -0.24
CA PHE A 14 12.89 -1.14 -1.29
C PHE A 14 12.00 -2.40 -1.35
N ILE A 15 11.86 -3.12 -0.25
CA ILE A 15 11.05 -4.35 -0.20
C ILE A 15 9.55 -4.01 -0.17
N GLY A 16 9.18 -2.99 0.62
CA GLY A 16 7.80 -2.60 0.85
C GLY A 16 7.01 -2.37 -0.44
N ARG A 17 7.60 -1.66 -1.42
CA ARG A 17 6.91 -1.36 -2.69
C ARG A 17 6.51 -2.60 -3.47
N HIS A 18 7.36 -3.63 -3.44
CA HIS A 18 7.09 -4.89 -4.14
C HIS A 18 6.04 -5.72 -3.42
N LEU A 19 6.04 -5.68 -2.07
CA LEU A 19 5.01 -6.33 -1.25
C LEU A 19 3.64 -5.67 -1.46
N VAL A 20 3.57 -4.34 -1.46
CA VAL A 20 2.34 -3.57 -1.74
C VAL A 20 1.75 -3.98 -3.08
N ARG A 21 2.56 -4.00 -4.16
CA ARG A 21 2.13 -4.40 -5.50
C ARG A 21 1.58 -5.83 -5.53
N ARG A 22 2.27 -6.78 -4.89
CA ARG A 22 1.83 -8.19 -4.85
C ARG A 22 0.50 -8.34 -4.12
N LEU A 23 0.35 -7.72 -2.94
CA LEU A 23 -0.88 -7.79 -2.17
C LEU A 23 -2.06 -7.11 -2.87
N ALA A 24 -1.83 -5.98 -3.54
CA ALA A 24 -2.86 -5.33 -4.36
C ALA A 24 -3.32 -6.22 -5.52
N ALA A 25 -2.38 -6.91 -6.20
CA ALA A 25 -2.69 -7.88 -7.25
C ALA A 25 -3.47 -9.11 -6.74
N GLU A 26 -3.31 -9.48 -5.47
CA GLU A 26 -4.13 -10.51 -4.80
C GLU A 26 -5.51 -10.00 -4.36
N GLY A 27 -5.86 -8.75 -4.69
CA GLY A 27 -7.16 -8.15 -4.33
C GLY A 27 -7.23 -7.58 -2.92
N CYS A 28 -6.10 -7.47 -2.20
CA CYS A 28 -6.09 -6.88 -0.87
C CYS A 28 -6.25 -5.35 -0.93
N ILE A 29 -6.89 -4.78 0.10
CA ILE A 29 -6.80 -3.34 0.38
C ILE A 29 -5.58 -3.12 1.27
N VAL A 30 -4.59 -2.41 0.75
CA VAL A 30 -3.30 -2.18 1.40
C VAL A 30 -3.25 -0.77 1.99
N ARG A 31 -3.12 -0.68 3.31
CA ARG A 31 -2.82 0.56 4.01
C ARG A 31 -1.32 0.70 4.20
N VAL A 32 -0.71 1.74 3.64
CA VAL A 32 0.72 1.98 3.76
C VAL A 32 0.95 3.11 4.76
N ALA A 33 1.55 2.77 5.90
CA ALA A 33 1.86 3.70 6.98
C ALA A 33 3.33 4.14 6.85
N VAL A 34 3.55 5.43 6.60
CA VAL A 34 4.87 6.02 6.36
C VAL A 34 4.99 7.38 7.05
N ARG A 35 6.21 7.81 7.36
CA ARG A 35 6.47 9.13 7.98
C ARG A 35 6.13 10.29 7.04
N ASP A 36 6.40 10.13 5.75
CA ASP A 36 6.10 11.10 4.70
C ASP A 36 5.15 10.47 3.66
N PRO A 37 3.84 10.75 3.74
CA PRO A 37 2.85 10.26 2.78
C PRO A 37 3.05 10.76 1.35
N GLU A 38 3.52 12.00 1.17
CA GLU A 38 3.70 12.60 -0.17
C GLU A 38 4.80 11.86 -0.93
N ALA A 39 5.91 11.57 -0.25
CA ALA A 39 6.98 10.75 -0.82
C ALA A 39 6.55 9.31 -1.18
N ALA A 40 5.40 8.83 -0.69
CA ALA A 40 4.89 7.50 -0.96
C ALA A 40 3.76 7.45 -2.02
N VAL A 41 3.34 8.59 -2.58
CA VAL A 41 2.23 8.67 -3.55
C VAL A 41 2.45 7.80 -4.78
N PHE A 42 3.70 7.55 -5.17
CA PHE A 42 4.08 6.64 -6.26
C PHE A 42 3.59 5.20 -6.06
N LEU A 43 3.17 4.82 -4.86
CA LEU A 43 2.59 3.50 -4.59
C LEU A 43 1.14 3.39 -5.09
N LYS A 44 0.39 4.50 -5.21
CA LYS A 44 -1.04 4.46 -5.58
C LYS A 44 -1.31 3.76 -6.93
N PRO A 45 -0.52 3.98 -8.00
CA PRO A 45 -0.74 3.31 -9.28
C PRO A 45 -0.36 1.82 -9.30
N LEU A 46 0.17 1.25 -8.20
CA LEU A 46 0.55 -0.17 -8.13
C LEU A 46 -0.64 -1.12 -7.89
N GLY A 47 -1.85 -0.58 -7.78
CA GLY A 47 -3.10 -1.32 -7.63
C GLY A 47 -4.27 -0.53 -8.20
N GLU A 48 -5.46 -1.13 -8.15
CA GLU A 48 -6.70 -0.50 -8.60
C GLU A 48 -7.09 0.71 -7.73
N PRO A 49 -7.85 1.67 -8.27
CA PRO A 49 -8.33 2.83 -7.51
C PRO A 49 -8.98 2.41 -6.18
N GLY A 50 -8.46 2.97 -5.08
CA GLY A 50 -8.96 2.69 -3.73
C GLY A 50 -8.34 1.48 -3.03
N GLN A 51 -7.57 0.63 -3.71
CA GLN A 51 -6.88 -0.49 -3.06
C GLN A 51 -5.72 -0.02 -2.17
N ILE A 52 -4.99 1.03 -2.57
CA ILE A 52 -3.80 1.50 -1.84
C ILE A 52 -4.09 2.81 -1.13
N VAL A 53 -4.05 2.77 0.20
CA VAL A 53 -4.34 3.93 1.07
C VAL A 53 -3.09 4.30 1.85
N ILE A 54 -2.51 5.45 1.54
CA ILE A 54 -1.33 5.96 2.24
C ILE A 54 -1.78 6.75 3.47
N ARG A 55 -1.15 6.48 4.62
CA ARG A 55 -1.41 7.17 5.89
C ARG A 55 -0.10 7.59 6.52
N ARG A 56 -0.13 8.75 7.20
CA ARG A 56 0.96 9.14 8.09
C ARG A 56 0.97 8.18 9.28
N ALA A 57 2.13 7.57 9.53
CA ALA A 57 2.41 6.79 10.72
C ALA A 57 2.85 7.69 11.87
#